data_AF-A0AAJ1T6P7-F1
#
_entry.id   AF-A0AAJ1T6P7-F1
#
_cell.length_a   1.000
_cell.length_b   1.000
_cell.length_c   1.000
_cell.angle_alpha   90.00
_cell.angle_beta   90.00
_cell.angle_gamma   90.00
#
_symmetry.space_group_name_H-M   'P 1'
#
loop_
_entity.id
_entity.type
_entity.pdbx_description
1 polymer ?
#
loop_
_entity_poly.entity_id
_entity_poly.type
_entity_poly.pdbx_seq_one_letter_code
_entity_poly.pdbx_strand_id
1 'polypeptide(L)'
;MGARRRRLTGGRARRAAGEAGVRVPTKRGGRRPGPRRTPVRRRTARRRTTRRRRQRATARLGAGAAALLLAASWPTVRPHLLAVAAAGVAGALLWWLRRTDRLHRSGERRRREAEAVRAGQLSLAEVDALSWQEFERYVAGLCRRDGCRDVVVTGGSGDLGADVTATLPDGRRLVIQCKHYAPHRYVPSGDMQKFLGTAWLHHRADVAVFAATCPFGKAALALAAEHRIVAVHRDLLGLWNTGTPLTALLGLGGAGQGGAAHRRRWRETYGRG
;
A
#
# COMPACT_ATOMS: atom_id res chain seq x y z
N MET A 1 -8.30 -16.44 41.64
CA MET A 1 -9.73 -16.40 41.23
C MET A 1 -9.79 -15.99 39.75
N GLY A 2 -10.81 -16.25 38.91
CA GLY A 2 -12.23 -16.51 39.16
C GLY A 2 -13.01 -15.18 39.22
N ALA A 3 -14.12 -14.92 38.50
CA ALA A 3 -14.91 -15.72 37.55
C ALA A 3 -15.47 -14.77 36.44
N ARG A 4 -15.53 -15.12 35.14
CA ARG A 4 -16.41 -16.08 34.42
C ARG A 4 -17.86 -15.57 34.17
N ARG A 5 -18.24 -15.46 32.88
CA ARG A 5 -19.62 -15.29 32.32
C ARG A 5 -20.18 -13.84 32.40
N ARG A 6 -21.18 -13.41 31.61
CA ARG A 6 -22.26 -14.14 30.90
C ARG A 6 -22.54 -13.67 29.45
N ARG A 7 -22.97 -14.62 28.59
CA ARG A 7 -23.87 -14.41 27.43
C ARG A 7 -25.32 -14.28 27.92
N LEU A 8 -26.25 -13.86 27.05
CA LEU A 8 -27.72 -14.14 26.95
C LEU A 8 -28.45 -12.86 26.42
N THR A 9 -29.54 -12.83 25.63
CA THR A 9 -30.16 -13.70 24.58
C THR A 9 -31.44 -13.03 24.04
N GLY A 10 -31.92 -13.42 22.85
CA GLY A 10 -33.32 -13.26 22.40
C GLY A 10 -33.55 -12.07 21.45
N GLY A 11 -34.51 -12.07 20.52
CA GLY A 11 -35.43 -13.12 20.02
C GLY A 11 -35.74 -12.84 18.53
N ARG A 12 -36.73 -13.38 17.80
CA ARG A 12 -37.86 -14.33 17.99
C ARG A 12 -38.11 -14.96 16.59
N ALA A 13 -38.18 -16.28 16.41
CA ALA A 13 -39.34 -17.18 16.61
C ALA A 13 -40.41 -17.20 15.49
N ARG A 14 -40.58 -18.37 14.84
CA ARG A 14 -41.79 -18.98 14.22
C ARG A 14 -41.39 -20.41 13.76
N ARG A 15 -41.61 -21.44 14.58
CA ARG A 15 -42.81 -22.32 14.68
C ARG A 15 -43.07 -23.19 13.44
N ALA A 16 -43.33 -24.49 13.69
CA ALA A 16 -43.53 -25.53 12.70
C ALA A 16 -44.75 -26.42 13.04
N ALA A 17 -45.22 -27.17 12.04
CA ALA A 17 -46.05 -28.39 12.10
C ALA A 17 -45.79 -29.14 10.77
N GLY A 18 -45.80 -30.48 10.66
CA GLY A 18 -46.34 -31.51 11.56
C GLY A 18 -47.53 -32.18 10.85
N GLU A 19 -47.30 -33.01 9.85
CA GLU A 19 -47.07 -34.48 9.91
C GLU A 19 -48.35 -35.33 9.91
N ALA A 20 -48.22 -36.62 9.56
CA ALA A 20 -49.25 -37.41 8.89
C ALA A 20 -49.98 -38.45 9.78
N GLY A 21 -51.14 -38.92 9.32
CA GLY A 21 -51.86 -40.07 9.90
C GLY A 21 -53.36 -40.11 9.51
N VAL A 22 -54.09 -41.24 9.59
CA VAL A 22 -54.03 -42.51 8.81
C VAL A 22 -55.26 -43.37 9.20
N ARG A 23 -55.91 -44.06 8.23
CA ARG A 23 -57.05 -45.03 8.37
C ARG A 23 -58.44 -44.42 8.74
N VAL A 24 -59.64 -44.82 8.23
CA VAL A 24 -60.29 -46.05 7.67
C VAL A 24 -61.18 -46.79 8.72
N PRO A 25 -62.41 -47.30 8.44
CA PRO A 25 -63.46 -46.98 7.43
C PRO A 25 -64.94 -47.03 7.98
N THR A 26 -65.99 -46.88 7.14
CA THR A 26 -67.34 -47.49 7.40
C THR A 26 -68.17 -47.77 6.13
N LYS A 27 -69.16 -48.68 6.20
CA LYS A 27 -70.09 -49.06 5.11
C LYS A 27 -71.52 -48.50 5.31
N ARG A 28 -72.18 -48.12 4.21
CA ARG A 28 -73.63 -48.32 3.82
C ARG A 28 -73.93 -47.34 2.65
N GLY A 29 -74.89 -47.56 1.74
CA GLY A 29 -75.81 -48.68 1.58
C GLY A 29 -77.19 -48.23 1.04
N GLY A 30 -77.31 -47.95 -0.27
CA GLY A 30 -78.55 -47.47 -0.90
C GLY A 30 -78.79 -48.10 -2.29
N ARG A 31 -80.04 -48.11 -2.79
CA ARG A 31 -80.49 -48.93 -3.94
C ARG A 31 -81.49 -48.21 -4.86
N ARG A 32 -81.29 -48.38 -6.18
CA ARG A 32 -82.29 -48.28 -7.30
C ARG A 32 -82.88 -46.88 -7.59
N PRO A 33 -83.54 -46.66 -8.75
CA PRO A 33 -83.54 -47.41 -10.03
C PRO A 33 -83.08 -46.56 -11.26
N GLY A 34 -83.02 -47.17 -12.46
CA GLY A 34 -82.93 -46.47 -13.76
C GLY A 34 -84.32 -46.13 -14.34
N PRO A 35 -84.48 -45.78 -15.65
CA PRO A 35 -84.14 -46.74 -16.74
C PRO A 35 -83.79 -46.18 -18.15
N ARG A 36 -83.34 -47.08 -19.08
CA ARG A 36 -83.39 -46.99 -20.59
C ARG A 36 -82.55 -45.86 -21.23
N ARG A 37 -81.97 -45.90 -22.45
CA ARG A 37 -81.83 -46.80 -23.66
C ARG A 37 -80.46 -46.38 -24.31
N THR A 38 -79.75 -47.00 -25.28
CA THR A 38 -79.82 -48.20 -26.17
C THR A 38 -78.37 -48.57 -26.63
N PRO A 39 -78.09 -49.74 -27.27
CA PRO A 39 -76.72 -50.28 -27.40
C PRO A 39 -76.08 -50.19 -28.82
N VAL A 40 -74.72 -50.13 -28.91
CA VAL A 40 -73.96 -50.31 -30.17
C VAL A 40 -72.65 -51.13 -30.00
N ARG A 41 -72.58 -52.24 -30.76
CA ARG A 41 -71.42 -53.01 -31.31
C ARG A 41 -70.11 -53.25 -30.49
N ARG A 42 -70.00 -54.52 -30.08
CA ARG A 42 -68.88 -55.49 -30.32
C ARG A 42 -67.69 -55.08 -31.24
N ARG A 43 -66.54 -55.73 -30.97
CA ARG A 43 -65.33 -55.98 -31.81
C ARG A 43 -64.31 -54.83 -32.03
N THR A 44 -63.14 -54.90 -31.39
CA THR A 44 -61.84 -54.43 -31.96
C THR A 44 -60.55 -54.93 -31.26
N ALA A 45 -60.61 -55.98 -30.42
CA ALA A 45 -59.48 -56.42 -29.58
C ALA A 45 -58.18 -56.83 -30.33
N ARG A 46 -58.23 -57.09 -31.64
CA ARG A 46 -57.13 -57.69 -32.44
C ARG A 46 -56.28 -56.70 -33.27
N ARG A 47 -56.30 -55.38 -32.97
CA ARG A 47 -55.53 -54.34 -33.73
C ARG A 47 -54.55 -53.47 -32.90
N ARG A 48 -54.28 -53.79 -31.63
CA ARG A 48 -53.45 -52.93 -30.74
C ARG A 48 -51.91 -53.10 -30.88
N THR A 49 -51.41 -54.19 -31.45
CA THR A 49 -49.96 -54.51 -31.47
C THR A 49 -49.17 -53.80 -32.59
N THR A 50 -49.77 -53.58 -33.77
CA THR A 50 -49.06 -53.02 -34.94
C THR A 50 -48.82 -51.51 -34.87
N ARG A 51 -49.74 -50.73 -34.26
CA ARG A 51 -49.61 -49.26 -34.16
C ARG A 51 -48.38 -48.83 -33.34
N ARG A 52 -48.09 -49.51 -32.22
CA ARG A 52 -46.92 -49.20 -31.36
C ARG A 52 -45.57 -49.49 -32.05
N ARG A 53 -45.48 -50.47 -32.95
CA ARG A 53 -44.26 -50.70 -33.76
C ARG A 53 -44.05 -49.54 -34.76
N ARG A 54 -45.09 -49.10 -35.48
CA ARG A 54 -44.97 -47.97 -36.42
C ARG A 54 -44.59 -46.65 -35.74
N GLN A 55 -45.20 -46.33 -34.59
CA GLN A 55 -44.84 -45.11 -33.82
C GLN A 55 -43.38 -45.12 -33.31
N ARG A 56 -42.85 -46.28 -32.92
CA ARG A 56 -41.42 -46.41 -32.56
C ARG A 56 -40.49 -46.32 -33.77
N ALA A 57 -40.94 -46.72 -34.96
CA ALA A 57 -40.18 -46.52 -36.20
C ALA A 57 -40.12 -45.04 -36.60
N THR A 58 -41.25 -44.32 -36.62
CA THR A 58 -41.27 -42.89 -36.96
C THR A 58 -40.52 -42.03 -35.95
N ALA A 59 -40.58 -42.35 -34.65
CA ALA A 59 -39.79 -41.66 -33.63
C ALA A 59 -38.27 -41.88 -33.80
N ARG A 60 -37.84 -43.09 -34.19
CA ARG A 60 -36.43 -43.39 -34.49
C ARG A 60 -35.95 -42.71 -35.78
N LEU A 61 -36.79 -42.64 -36.80
CA LEU A 61 -36.50 -41.91 -38.04
C LEU A 61 -36.40 -40.39 -37.78
N GLY A 62 -37.29 -39.82 -36.97
CA GLY A 62 -37.21 -38.42 -36.55
C GLY A 62 -35.97 -38.11 -35.72
N ALA A 63 -35.61 -38.98 -34.76
CA ALA A 63 -34.37 -38.84 -33.99
C ALA A 63 -33.11 -39.00 -34.86
N GLY A 64 -33.12 -39.94 -35.81
CA GLY A 64 -32.03 -40.12 -36.79
C GLY A 64 -31.89 -38.93 -37.73
N ALA A 65 -32.99 -38.37 -38.23
CA ALA A 65 -32.98 -37.16 -39.05
C ALA A 65 -32.49 -35.93 -38.25
N ALA A 66 -32.92 -35.77 -36.99
CA ALA A 66 -32.41 -34.70 -36.12
C ALA A 66 -30.91 -34.87 -35.83
N ALA A 67 -30.44 -36.09 -35.57
CA ALA A 67 -29.02 -36.38 -35.39
C ALA A 67 -28.19 -36.14 -36.67
N LEU A 68 -28.73 -36.49 -37.84
CA LEU A 68 -28.11 -36.20 -39.15
C LEU A 68 -28.07 -34.70 -39.44
N LEU A 69 -29.12 -33.95 -39.14
CA LEU A 69 -29.14 -32.49 -39.30
C LEU A 69 -28.16 -31.80 -38.34
N LEU A 70 -28.08 -32.25 -37.08
CA LEU A 70 -27.05 -31.79 -36.13
C LEU A 70 -25.65 -32.10 -36.64
N ALA A 71 -25.38 -33.34 -37.08
CA ALA A 71 -24.09 -33.75 -37.64
C ALA A 71 -23.74 -33.02 -38.96
N ALA A 72 -24.73 -32.70 -39.80
CA ALA A 72 -24.53 -31.93 -41.03
C ALA A 72 -24.34 -30.42 -40.78
N SER A 73 -24.88 -29.89 -39.67
CA SER A 73 -24.60 -28.52 -39.21
C SER A 73 -23.26 -28.38 -38.47
N TRP A 74 -22.70 -29.49 -37.98
CA TRP A 74 -21.47 -29.52 -37.19
C TRP A 74 -20.24 -28.90 -37.90
N PRO A 75 -19.99 -29.14 -39.22
CA PRO A 75 -18.91 -28.46 -39.95
C PRO A 75 -19.07 -26.94 -39.97
N THR A 76 -20.31 -26.44 -39.99
CA THR A 76 -20.64 -25.00 -40.02
C THR A 76 -20.54 -24.37 -38.63
N VAL A 77 -20.97 -25.06 -37.58
CA VAL A 77 -20.95 -24.53 -36.19
C VAL A 77 -19.55 -24.61 -35.56
N ARG A 78 -18.77 -25.65 -35.88
CA ARG A 78 -17.41 -25.87 -35.35
C ARG A 78 -16.45 -24.66 -35.50
N PRO A 79 -16.30 -23.99 -36.66
CA PRO A 79 -15.40 -22.85 -36.78
C PRO A 79 -15.82 -21.67 -35.89
N HIS A 80 -17.12 -21.43 -35.68
CA HIS A 80 -17.59 -20.38 -34.78
C HIS A 80 -17.28 -20.70 -33.31
N LEU A 81 -17.44 -21.97 -32.89
CA LEU A 81 -17.05 -22.40 -31.54
C LEU A 81 -15.54 -22.28 -31.31
N LEU A 82 -14.73 -22.64 -32.31
CA LEU A 82 -13.27 -22.46 -32.26
C LEU A 82 -12.87 -20.98 -32.22
N ALA A 83 -13.54 -20.11 -32.97
CA ALA A 83 -13.30 -18.67 -32.96
C ALA A 83 -13.64 -18.04 -31.60
N VAL A 84 -14.76 -18.43 -30.98
CA VAL A 84 -15.14 -17.97 -29.62
C VAL A 84 -14.14 -18.48 -28.57
N ALA A 85 -13.70 -19.74 -28.66
CA ALA A 85 -12.68 -20.27 -27.76
C ALA A 85 -11.33 -19.54 -27.91
N ALA A 86 -10.88 -19.29 -29.14
CA ALA A 86 -9.66 -18.53 -29.43
C ALA A 86 -9.75 -17.08 -28.93
N ALA A 87 -10.88 -16.40 -29.13
CA ALA A 87 -11.13 -15.06 -28.59
C ALA A 87 -11.12 -15.04 -27.05
N GLY A 88 -11.68 -16.07 -26.40
CA GLY A 88 -11.62 -16.24 -24.95
C GLY A 88 -10.19 -16.40 -24.43
N VAL A 89 -9.38 -17.24 -25.08
CA VAL A 89 -7.95 -17.44 -24.76
C VAL A 89 -7.15 -16.15 -24.98
N ALA A 90 -7.35 -15.46 -26.11
CA ALA A 90 -6.69 -14.18 -26.38
C ALA A 90 -7.08 -13.09 -25.37
N GLY A 91 -8.36 -13.02 -24.99
CA GLY A 91 -8.85 -12.12 -23.94
C GLY A 91 -8.26 -12.43 -22.55
N ALA A 92 -8.15 -13.71 -22.20
CA ALA A 92 -7.53 -14.15 -20.95
C ALA A 92 -6.02 -13.84 -20.90
N LEU A 93 -5.29 -14.09 -21.98
CA LEU A 93 -3.88 -13.72 -22.12
C LEU A 93 -3.68 -12.20 -22.03
N LEU A 94 -4.48 -11.40 -22.75
CA LEU A 94 -4.42 -9.94 -22.70
C LEU A 94 -4.77 -9.39 -21.30
N TRP A 95 -5.72 -10.00 -20.60
CA TRP A 95 -6.05 -9.64 -19.22
C TRP A 95 -4.93 -10.01 -18.26
N TRP A 96 -4.32 -11.19 -18.40
CA TRP A 96 -3.20 -11.66 -17.58
C TRP A 96 -1.97 -10.78 -17.76
N LEU A 97 -1.57 -10.50 -19.01
CA LEU A 97 -0.50 -9.55 -19.34
C LEU A 97 -0.78 -8.16 -18.77
N ARG A 98 -2.00 -7.63 -18.95
CA ARG A 98 -2.40 -6.34 -18.35
C ARG A 98 -2.51 -6.40 -16.81
N ARG A 99 -2.55 -7.58 -16.18
CA ARG A 99 -2.60 -7.74 -14.72
C ARG A 99 -1.20 -7.81 -14.13
N THR A 100 -0.27 -8.57 -14.72
CA THR A 100 1.14 -8.57 -14.32
C THR A 100 1.76 -7.18 -14.53
N ASP A 101 1.55 -6.58 -15.69
CA ASP A 101 1.95 -5.21 -16.04
C ASP A 101 1.47 -4.15 -15.01
N ARG A 102 0.20 -4.20 -14.60
CA ARG A 102 -0.34 -3.29 -13.56
C ARG A 102 0.25 -3.55 -12.17
N LEU A 103 0.59 -4.79 -11.84
CA LEU A 103 1.28 -5.11 -10.58
C LEU A 103 2.72 -4.56 -10.58
N HIS A 104 3.46 -4.73 -11.68
CA HIS A 104 4.82 -4.17 -11.80
C HIS A 104 4.83 -2.64 -11.72
N ARG A 105 4.02 -1.93 -12.54
CA ARG A 105 4.01 -0.46 -12.54
C ARG A 105 3.57 0.17 -11.21
N SER A 106 2.83 -0.55 -10.37
CA SER A 106 2.39 -0.02 -9.06
C SER A 106 3.54 0.33 -8.11
N GLY A 107 4.70 -0.34 -8.24
CA GLY A 107 5.91 -0.03 -7.47
C GLY A 107 6.84 0.98 -8.16
N GLU A 108 6.71 1.20 -9.47
CA GLU A 108 7.70 1.96 -10.25
C GLU A 108 7.78 3.43 -9.87
N ARG A 109 6.67 4.09 -9.52
CA ARG A 109 6.70 5.51 -9.09
C ARG A 109 7.57 5.68 -7.85
N ARG A 110 7.29 4.89 -6.80
CA ARG A 110 8.08 4.89 -5.55
C ARG A 110 9.54 4.46 -5.75
N ARG A 111 9.80 3.56 -6.69
CA ARG A 111 11.18 3.18 -7.07
C ARG A 111 11.90 4.34 -7.74
N ARG A 112 11.32 4.95 -8.79
CA ARG A 112 11.88 6.11 -9.49
C ARG A 112 12.04 7.33 -8.56
N GLU A 113 11.12 7.53 -7.62
CA GLU A 113 11.21 8.56 -6.57
C GLU A 113 12.40 8.27 -5.64
N ALA A 114 12.54 7.04 -5.12
CA ALA A 114 13.67 6.64 -4.29
C ALA A 114 15.02 6.60 -5.04
N GLU A 115 15.01 6.27 -6.33
CA GLU A 115 16.17 6.24 -7.23
C GLU A 115 16.60 7.67 -7.61
N ALA A 116 15.67 8.58 -7.87
CA ALA A 116 15.97 10.00 -8.09
C ALA A 116 16.47 10.68 -6.80
N VAL A 117 15.89 10.35 -5.65
CA VAL A 117 16.41 10.78 -4.34
C VAL A 117 17.82 10.24 -4.14
N ARG A 118 18.10 8.96 -4.42
CA ARG A 118 19.45 8.36 -4.35
C ARG A 118 20.44 8.96 -5.35
N ALA A 119 20.00 9.31 -6.56
CA ALA A 119 20.85 9.95 -7.56
C ALA A 119 21.30 11.37 -7.16
N GLY A 120 20.58 12.03 -6.24
CA GLY A 120 20.98 13.28 -5.60
C GLY A 120 21.71 13.13 -4.25
N GLN A 121 21.99 11.89 -3.80
CA GLN A 121 22.67 11.62 -2.53
C GLN A 121 24.18 11.47 -2.73
N LEU A 122 24.91 12.55 -2.47
CA LEU A 122 26.36 12.50 -2.25
C LEU A 122 26.69 11.51 -1.12
N SER A 123 27.74 10.71 -1.25
CA SER A 123 28.28 9.97 -0.11
C SER A 123 28.82 10.93 0.96
N LEU A 124 28.97 10.46 2.21
CA LEU A 124 29.55 11.29 3.26
C LEU A 124 31.02 11.69 2.99
N ALA A 125 31.72 11.00 2.08
CA ALA A 125 33.06 11.40 1.63
C ALA A 125 33.01 12.53 0.60
N GLU A 126 32.03 12.52 -0.30
CA GLU A 126 31.78 13.64 -1.22
C GLU A 126 31.27 14.88 -0.47
N VAL A 127 30.46 14.70 0.59
CA VAL A 127 30.07 15.80 1.51
C VAL A 127 31.29 16.41 2.23
N ASP A 128 32.30 15.61 2.59
CA ASP A 128 33.57 16.12 3.15
C ASP A 128 34.42 16.87 2.12
N ALA A 129 34.28 16.56 0.83
CA ALA A 129 35.01 17.22 -0.26
C ALA A 129 34.37 18.55 -0.73
N LEU A 130 33.13 18.84 -0.31
CA LEU A 130 32.47 20.12 -0.58
C LEU A 130 33.21 21.30 0.07
N SER A 131 33.20 22.46 -0.60
CA SER A 131 33.44 23.74 0.08
C SER A 131 32.30 24.08 1.06
N TRP A 132 32.54 25.02 1.98
CA TRP A 132 31.53 25.39 2.98
C TRP A 132 30.26 25.99 2.34
N GLN A 133 30.39 26.79 1.27
CA GLN A 133 29.26 27.32 0.51
C GLN A 133 28.49 26.23 -0.26
N GLU A 134 29.16 25.13 -0.64
CA GLU A 134 28.51 23.98 -1.26
C GLU A 134 27.76 23.14 -0.23
N PHE A 135 28.31 23.01 0.99
CA PHE A 135 27.64 22.34 2.10
C PHE A 135 26.34 23.06 2.50
N GLU A 136 26.35 24.40 2.58
CA GLU A 136 25.13 25.21 2.80
C GLU A 136 24.08 24.99 1.70
N ARG A 137 24.49 25.06 0.43
CA ARG A 137 23.61 24.79 -0.72
C ARG A 137 23.08 23.36 -0.74
N TYR A 138 23.87 22.39 -0.30
CA TYR A 138 23.48 20.99 -0.18
C TYR A 138 22.46 20.79 0.97
N VAL A 139 22.68 21.40 2.14
CA VAL A 139 21.71 21.41 3.25
C VAL A 139 20.39 22.08 2.85
N ALA A 140 20.44 23.19 2.10
CA ALA A 140 19.24 23.79 1.51
C ALA A 140 18.55 22.86 0.49
N GLY A 141 19.32 22.07 -0.27
CA GLY A 141 18.81 21.00 -1.13
C GLY A 141 18.03 19.93 -0.35
N LEU A 142 18.58 19.45 0.77
CA LEU A 142 17.91 18.50 1.68
C LEU A 142 16.60 19.10 2.25
N CYS A 143 16.60 20.38 2.63
CA CYS A 143 15.39 21.06 3.10
C CYS A 143 14.29 21.08 2.02
N ARG A 144 14.63 21.43 0.77
CA ARG A 144 13.68 21.46 -0.36
C ARG A 144 13.13 20.06 -0.67
N ARG A 145 13.99 19.04 -0.66
CA ARG A 145 13.61 17.62 -0.83
C ARG A 145 12.58 17.18 0.21
N ASP A 146 12.72 17.65 1.45
CA ASP A 146 11.84 17.32 2.57
C ASP A 146 10.55 18.19 2.61
N GLY A 147 10.29 18.98 1.57
CA GLY A 147 9.08 19.79 1.42
C GLY A 147 9.13 21.16 2.10
N CYS A 148 10.31 21.62 2.55
CA CYS A 148 10.44 22.98 3.06
C CYS A 148 10.26 24.00 1.93
N ARG A 149 9.51 25.06 2.21
CA ARG A 149 9.27 26.20 1.31
C ARG A 149 10.23 27.34 1.64
N ASP A 150 10.26 28.34 0.76
CA ASP A 150 10.93 29.63 1.01
C ASP A 150 12.43 29.48 1.36
N VAL A 151 13.08 28.43 0.81
CA VAL A 151 14.42 27.99 1.21
C VAL A 151 15.50 28.89 0.60
N VAL A 152 15.97 29.86 1.39
CA VAL A 152 17.02 30.83 1.06
C VAL A 152 18.34 30.38 1.69
N VAL A 153 19.42 30.42 0.91
CA VAL A 153 20.81 30.38 1.41
C VAL A 153 21.27 31.83 1.58
N THR A 154 21.71 32.18 2.77
CA THR A 154 22.04 33.56 3.18
C THR A 154 23.55 33.84 3.23
N GLY A 155 24.37 32.81 3.04
CA GLY A 155 25.81 32.79 3.33
C GLY A 155 26.60 34.01 2.82
N GLY A 156 27.21 34.73 3.76
CA GLY A 156 28.05 35.90 3.49
C GLY A 156 28.45 36.64 4.78
N SER A 157 29.58 37.34 4.76
CA SER A 157 30.08 38.07 5.94
C SER A 157 29.09 39.15 6.41
N GLY A 158 28.25 38.82 7.39
CA GLY A 158 27.13 39.67 7.83
C GLY A 158 25.81 38.92 8.08
N ASP A 159 25.69 37.66 7.66
CA ASP A 159 24.52 36.78 7.86
C ASP A 159 24.21 36.40 9.34
N LEU A 160 25.02 36.91 10.28
CA LEU A 160 24.99 36.64 11.72
C LEU A 160 25.13 35.16 12.13
N GLY A 161 25.42 34.25 11.19
CA GLY A 161 25.43 32.79 11.43
C GLY A 161 24.08 32.09 11.20
N ALA A 162 23.25 32.62 10.30
CA ALA A 162 22.07 31.91 9.76
C ALA A 162 22.28 31.64 8.26
N ASP A 163 22.86 30.50 7.92
CA ASP A 163 23.33 30.22 6.55
C ASP A 163 22.21 29.72 5.64
N VAL A 164 21.19 29.05 6.21
CA VAL A 164 19.96 28.65 5.51
C VAL A 164 18.74 29.05 6.34
N THR A 165 17.74 29.64 5.70
CA THR A 165 16.42 29.89 6.29
C THR A 165 15.32 29.34 5.40
N ALA A 166 14.22 28.88 5.99
CA ALA A 166 13.12 28.22 5.28
C ALA A 166 11.81 28.22 6.10
N THR A 167 10.73 27.76 5.47
CA THR A 167 9.44 27.45 6.10
C THR A 167 9.23 25.92 6.07
N LEU A 168 9.03 25.29 7.23
CA LEU A 168 8.74 23.85 7.32
C LEU A 168 7.38 23.49 6.67
N PRO A 169 7.15 22.21 6.34
CA PRO A 169 5.84 21.74 5.85
C PRO A 169 4.66 22.04 6.78
N ASP A 170 4.92 22.18 8.09
CA ASP A 170 3.93 22.54 9.11
C ASP A 170 3.74 24.06 9.30
N GLY A 171 4.45 24.89 8.53
CA GLY A 171 4.38 26.35 8.55
C GLY A 171 5.37 27.05 9.49
N ARG A 172 6.13 26.32 10.32
CA ARG A 172 7.11 26.90 11.25
C ARG A 172 8.34 27.45 10.54
N ARG A 173 8.88 28.57 11.03
CA ARG A 173 10.14 29.16 10.54
C ARG A 173 11.35 28.34 10.98
N LEU A 174 12.11 27.88 10.00
CA LEU A 174 13.34 27.12 10.16
C LEU A 174 14.56 28.01 9.93
N VAL A 175 15.54 27.91 10.82
CA VAL A 175 16.85 28.56 10.71
C VAL A 175 17.93 27.52 10.94
N ILE A 176 18.94 27.48 10.07
CA ILE A 176 20.03 26.51 10.12
C ILE A 176 21.39 27.20 10.07
N GLN A 177 22.25 26.89 11.04
CA GLN A 177 23.69 27.10 10.95
C GLN A 177 24.35 25.81 10.47
N CYS A 178 25.12 25.89 9.40
CA CYS A 178 26.00 24.88 8.87
C CYS A 178 27.43 25.10 9.41
N LYS A 179 28.15 24.03 9.74
CA LYS A 179 29.61 24.05 9.93
C LYS A 179 30.26 22.86 9.23
N HIS A 180 30.87 23.14 8.09
CA HIS A 180 31.77 22.23 7.41
C HIS A 180 33.15 22.30 8.09
N TYR A 181 33.51 21.24 8.80
CA TYR A 181 34.81 21.07 9.47
C TYR A 181 35.36 19.67 9.18
N ALA A 182 36.68 19.54 9.14
CA ALA A 182 37.36 18.26 8.98
C ALA A 182 36.88 17.24 10.05
N PRO A 183 36.63 15.96 9.69
CA PRO A 183 36.04 14.96 10.60
C PRO A 183 36.80 14.70 11.92
N HIS A 184 38.09 15.00 12.01
CA HIS A 184 38.84 14.93 13.27
C HIS A 184 38.47 16.02 14.29
N ARG A 185 37.86 17.13 13.84
CA ARG A 185 37.48 18.30 14.66
C ARG A 185 36.16 18.03 15.38
N TYR A 186 35.77 18.99 16.22
CA TYR A 186 34.47 19.02 16.91
C TYR A 186 33.90 20.44 16.86
N VAL A 187 32.58 20.57 16.84
CA VAL A 187 31.92 21.87 17.03
C VAL A 187 32.12 22.35 18.48
N PRO A 188 32.73 23.52 18.71
CA PRO A 188 32.93 24.08 20.06
C PRO A 188 31.65 24.73 20.60
N SER A 189 31.55 24.89 21.92
CA SER A 189 30.43 25.59 22.56
C SER A 189 30.30 27.05 22.10
N GLY A 190 31.42 27.71 21.80
CA GLY A 190 31.44 29.11 21.34
C GLY A 190 30.70 29.35 20.03
N ASP A 191 30.57 28.36 19.15
CA ASP A 191 29.79 28.51 17.92
C ASP A 191 28.30 28.28 18.15
N MET A 192 27.94 27.35 19.04
CA MET A 192 26.57 27.20 19.54
C MET A 192 26.10 28.49 20.24
N GLN A 193 26.97 29.12 21.04
CA GLN A 193 26.69 30.37 21.76
C GLN A 193 26.37 31.55 20.82
N LYS A 194 27.06 31.67 19.68
CA LYS A 194 26.73 32.66 18.65
C LYS A 194 25.36 32.38 18.05
N PHE A 195 25.12 31.13 17.64
CA PHE A 195 23.88 30.72 16.98
C PHE A 195 22.64 30.91 17.86
N LEU A 196 22.75 30.79 19.19
CA LEU A 196 21.66 31.07 20.13
C LEU A 196 21.07 32.47 19.97
N GLY A 197 21.91 33.50 19.93
CA GLY A 197 21.46 34.87 19.72
C GLY A 197 20.81 35.03 18.35
N THR A 198 21.50 34.57 17.31
CA THR A 198 21.07 34.69 15.91
C THR A 198 19.72 34.03 15.64
N ALA A 199 19.58 32.74 15.94
CA ALA A 199 18.39 31.96 15.59
C ALA A 199 17.11 32.53 16.22
N TRP A 200 17.15 32.86 17.52
CA TRP A 200 15.96 33.27 18.26
C TRP A 200 15.73 34.79 18.25
N LEU A 201 16.76 35.62 18.49
CA LEU A 201 16.59 37.08 18.61
C LEU A 201 16.50 37.77 17.25
N HIS A 202 17.41 37.46 16.32
CA HIS A 202 17.48 38.11 15.02
C HIS A 202 16.55 37.47 13.99
N HIS A 203 16.61 36.13 13.84
CA HIS A 203 15.84 35.43 12.81
C HIS A 203 14.47 34.93 13.28
N ARG A 204 14.15 35.02 14.58
CA ARG A 204 12.86 34.59 15.16
C ARG A 204 12.44 33.20 14.66
N ALA A 205 13.34 32.22 14.80
CA ALA A 205 13.07 30.84 14.47
C ALA A 205 11.93 30.28 15.35
N ASP A 206 11.13 29.37 14.78
CA ASP A 206 10.32 28.41 15.53
C ASP A 206 11.10 27.10 15.73
N VAL A 207 12.01 26.80 14.81
CA VAL A 207 12.89 25.63 14.81
C VAL A 207 14.31 26.06 14.43
N ALA A 208 15.25 25.83 15.33
CA ALA A 208 16.67 26.08 15.11
C ALA A 208 17.44 24.76 14.96
N VAL A 209 18.25 24.64 13.91
CA VAL A 209 19.06 23.45 13.59
C VAL A 209 20.52 23.87 13.48
N PHE A 210 21.43 23.05 14.02
CA PHE A 210 22.86 23.22 13.82
C PHE A 210 23.39 21.96 13.13
N ALA A 211 23.78 22.06 11.86
CA ALA A 211 24.23 20.95 11.03
C ALA A 211 25.76 20.95 10.87
N ALA A 212 26.41 19.81 11.10
CA ALA A 212 27.87 19.71 10.99
C ALA A 212 28.35 18.39 10.38
N THR A 213 29.44 18.46 9.62
CA THR A 213 30.15 17.29 9.05
C THR A 213 30.98 16.52 10.09
N CYS A 214 31.16 17.09 11.28
CA CYS A 214 31.90 16.52 12.41
C CYS A 214 31.01 16.35 13.66
N PRO A 215 31.48 15.68 14.74
CA PRO A 215 30.73 15.55 15.99
C PRO A 215 30.74 16.86 16.82
N PHE A 216 29.85 16.98 17.80
CA PHE A 216 29.79 18.16 18.68
C PHE A 216 30.61 17.94 19.97
N GLY A 217 31.17 19.02 20.51
CA GLY A 217 31.73 19.00 21.88
C GLY A 217 30.64 18.83 22.93
N LYS A 218 30.96 18.21 24.08
CA LYS A 218 29.98 17.97 25.17
C LYS A 218 29.20 19.23 25.58
N ALA A 219 29.89 20.36 25.71
CA ALA A 219 29.28 21.64 26.09
C ALA A 219 28.40 22.23 24.97
N ALA A 220 28.72 21.98 23.69
CA ALA A 220 27.89 22.39 22.57
C ALA A 220 26.58 21.57 22.51
N LEU A 221 26.63 20.26 22.80
CA LEU A 221 25.43 19.44 22.94
C LEU A 221 24.57 19.84 24.14
N ALA A 222 25.18 20.19 25.27
CA ALA A 222 24.45 20.64 26.46
C ALA A 222 23.65 21.92 26.17
N LEU A 223 24.30 22.94 25.59
CA LEU A 223 23.65 24.18 25.16
C LEU A 223 22.57 23.93 24.09
N ALA A 224 22.81 23.02 23.13
CA ALA A 224 21.82 22.68 22.12
C ALA A 224 20.55 22.08 22.75
N ALA A 225 20.70 21.14 23.69
CA ALA A 225 19.58 20.53 24.40
C ALA A 225 18.84 21.54 25.30
N GLU A 226 19.57 22.34 26.07
CA GLU A 226 19.05 23.38 26.98
C GLU A 226 18.16 24.39 26.23
N HIS A 227 18.62 24.85 25.07
CA HIS A 227 17.91 25.86 24.27
C HIS A 227 17.09 25.28 23.11
N ARG A 228 16.88 23.96 23.07
CA ARG A 228 16.06 23.23 22.07
C ARG A 228 16.51 23.41 20.61
N ILE A 229 17.82 23.56 20.39
CA ILE A 229 18.45 23.49 19.06
C ILE A 229 18.71 22.03 18.69
N VAL A 230 18.37 21.65 17.47
CA VAL A 230 18.60 20.29 16.97
C VAL A 230 20.02 20.19 16.39
N ALA A 231 20.94 19.59 17.16
CA ALA A 231 22.32 19.38 16.73
C ALA A 231 22.45 18.17 15.78
N VAL A 232 22.36 18.42 14.47
CA VAL A 232 22.55 17.42 13.42
C VAL A 232 24.04 17.16 13.23
N HIS A 233 24.59 16.29 14.09
CA HIS A 233 25.93 15.71 13.93
C HIS A 233 25.98 14.78 12.71
N ARG A 234 27.19 14.46 12.25
CA ARG A 234 27.43 13.72 11.01
C ARG A 234 26.58 12.46 10.81
N ASP A 235 26.33 11.66 11.84
CA ASP A 235 25.51 10.44 11.71
C ASP A 235 24.04 10.78 11.40
N LEU A 236 23.50 11.84 12.04
CA LEU A 236 22.17 12.38 11.72
C LEU A 236 22.17 13.06 10.35
N LEU A 237 23.26 13.71 9.94
CA LEU A 237 23.45 14.23 8.57
C LEU A 237 23.47 13.08 7.55
N GLY A 238 24.05 11.93 7.89
CA GLY A 238 24.03 10.71 7.09
C GLY A 238 22.63 10.10 6.97
N LEU A 239 21.85 10.09 8.06
CA LEU A 239 20.43 9.72 8.04
C LEU A 239 19.60 10.72 7.21
N TRP A 240 19.89 12.02 7.33
CA TRP A 240 19.22 13.08 6.58
C TRP A 240 19.47 12.92 5.07
N ASN A 241 20.74 12.83 4.69
CA ASN A 241 21.21 12.53 3.36
C ASN A 241 20.49 11.31 2.78
N THR A 242 20.61 10.14 3.42
CA THR A 242 20.05 8.85 2.93
C THR A 242 18.52 8.80 2.81
N GLY A 243 17.80 9.80 3.31
CA GLY A 243 16.37 10.03 3.00
C GLY A 243 15.46 10.13 4.23
N THR A 244 16.02 10.17 5.43
CA THR A 244 15.24 10.48 6.64
C THR A 244 14.84 11.96 6.60
N PRO A 245 13.55 12.33 6.64
CA PRO A 245 13.15 13.72 6.56
C PRO A 245 13.58 14.49 7.82
N LEU A 246 13.94 15.76 7.67
CA LEU A 246 14.35 16.64 8.76
C LEU A 246 13.37 16.61 9.94
N THR A 247 12.06 16.59 9.67
CA THR A 247 10.99 16.52 10.67
C THR A 247 11.10 15.32 11.61
N ALA A 248 11.62 14.18 11.16
CA ALA A 248 11.90 13.03 12.02
C ALA A 248 13.16 13.24 12.89
N LEU A 249 14.16 13.95 12.36
CA LEU A 249 15.40 14.30 13.09
C LEU A 249 15.16 15.37 14.16
N LEU A 250 14.18 16.27 13.96
CA LEU A 250 13.79 17.27 14.97
C LEU A 250 13.42 16.62 16.31
N GLY A 251 12.77 15.44 16.27
CA GLY A 251 12.39 14.68 17.46
C GLY A 251 13.56 14.03 18.22
N LEU A 252 14.78 14.02 17.65
CA LEU A 252 15.97 13.45 18.28
C LEU A 252 16.80 14.48 19.06
N GLY A 253 16.65 15.78 18.78
CA GLY A 253 17.33 16.86 19.54
C GLY A 253 18.87 16.80 19.57
N GLY A 254 19.50 16.06 18.65
CA GLY A 254 20.95 15.80 18.67
C GLY A 254 21.40 14.60 19.54
N ALA A 255 20.46 13.82 20.09
CA ALA A 255 20.76 12.49 20.61
C ALA A 255 21.13 11.55 19.45
N GLY A 256 22.30 10.92 19.52
CA GLY A 256 22.76 9.98 18.49
C GLY A 256 24.28 9.77 18.41
N GLN A 257 25.09 10.73 18.89
CA GLN A 257 26.57 10.77 18.75
C GLN A 257 27.36 9.60 19.41
N GLY A 258 26.66 8.60 19.93
CA GLY A 258 27.22 7.32 20.31
C GLY A 258 28.01 7.31 21.62
N GLY A 259 28.11 6.12 22.21
CA GLY A 259 28.84 5.87 23.46
C GLY A 259 30.37 5.92 23.30
N ALA A 260 31.10 5.57 24.36
CA ALA A 260 32.56 5.57 24.35
C ALA A 260 33.17 4.68 23.26
N ALA A 261 32.54 3.55 22.93
CA ALA A 261 32.97 2.64 21.86
C ALA A 261 32.84 3.25 20.46
N HIS A 262 31.71 3.92 20.15
CA HIS A 262 31.55 4.67 18.90
C HIS A 262 32.64 5.75 18.79
N ARG A 263 32.89 6.52 19.87
CA ARG A 263 33.93 7.56 19.88
C ARG A 263 35.37 7.03 19.81
N ARG A 264 35.63 5.74 20.07
CA ARG A 264 36.91 5.09 19.77
C ARG A 264 37.04 4.85 18.27
N ARG A 265 36.05 4.16 17.68
CA ARG A 265 35.94 3.91 16.23
C ARG A 265 36.03 5.21 15.42
N TRP A 266 35.37 6.28 15.87
CA TRP A 266 35.47 7.62 15.28
C TRP A 266 36.92 8.10 15.11
N ARG A 267 37.73 7.98 16.17
CA ARG A 267 39.15 8.37 16.14
C ARG A 267 40.02 7.40 15.36
N GLU A 268 39.66 6.11 15.32
CA GLU A 268 40.35 5.11 14.48
C GLU A 268 40.14 5.39 12.99
N THR A 269 38.92 5.81 12.58
CA THR A 269 38.59 6.14 11.20
C THR A 269 39.07 7.52 10.76
N TYR A 270 38.94 8.54 11.61
CA TYR A 270 39.15 9.95 11.22
C TYR A 270 40.30 10.66 11.93
N GLY A 271 40.85 10.12 13.03
CA GLY A 271 41.85 10.78 13.86
C GLY A 271 43.30 10.66 13.38
N ARG A 272 43.53 10.56 12.06
CA ARG A 272 44.86 10.45 11.42
C ARG A 272 45.12 11.50 10.32
N GLY A 273 44.37 12.59 10.33
CA GLY A 273 44.60 13.78 9.49
C GLY A 273 44.56 15.04 10.33
#